data_AF-A0AAD2D9I7-F1
#
_entry.id   AF-A0AAD2D9I7-F1
#
_cell.length_a   1.000
_cell.length_b   1.000
_cell.length_c   1.000
_cell.angle_alpha   90.00
_cell.angle_beta   90.00
_cell.angle_gamma   90.00
#
_symmetry.space_group_name_H-M   'P 1'
#
loop_
_entity.id
_entity.type
_entity.pdbx_description
1 polymer ?
#
loop_
_entity_poly.entity_id
_entity_poly.type
_entity_poly.pdbx_seq_one_letter_code
_entity_poly.pdbx_strand_id
1 'polypeptide(L)'
;MTKYSINIIDMDSDLQDKCKAIIIDAFDKHLDEKNIADDIRKKIQKEHEPSWNCIVGKHFGAHVVHQTNCYLFCSYGELSILLWKSG
;
A
#
# COMPACT_ATOMS: atom_id res chain seq x y z
N MET A 1 4.86 7.64 -18.45
CA MET A 1 4.85 8.13 -17.07
C MET A 1 3.77 7.33 -16.34
N THR A 2 4.16 6.42 -15.45
CA THR A 2 3.20 5.53 -14.78
C THR A 2 2.31 6.34 -13.84
N LYS A 3 0.99 6.19 -13.97
CA LYS A 3 0.03 7.00 -13.22
C LYS A 3 -0.15 6.41 -11.82
N TYR A 4 0.21 7.16 -10.78
CA TYR A 4 -0.19 6.90 -9.40
C TYR A 4 -1.49 7.65 -9.10
N SER A 5 -2.47 7.02 -8.47
CA SER A 5 -3.74 7.67 -8.10
C SER A 5 -4.25 7.14 -6.77
N ILE A 6 -4.75 8.02 -5.90
CA ILE A 6 -5.35 7.63 -4.62
C ILE A 6 -6.85 7.49 -4.84
N ASN A 7 -7.41 6.38 -4.36
CA ASN A 7 -8.83 6.07 -4.49
C ASN A 7 -9.55 6.29 -3.14
N ILE A 8 -8.99 5.77 -2.05
CA ILE A 8 -9.52 5.92 -0.68
C ILE A 8 -8.34 6.07 0.26
N ILE A 9 -8.48 6.96 1.25
CA ILE A 9 -7.45 7.23 2.23
C ILE A 9 -8.06 7.53 3.60
N ASP A 10 -7.46 6.95 4.63
CA ASP A 10 -7.64 7.28 6.04
C ASP A 10 -6.25 7.21 6.69
N MET A 11 -5.50 8.31 6.61
CA MET A 11 -4.19 8.55 7.22
C MET A 11 -3.81 10.03 7.07
N ASP A 12 -2.82 10.49 7.84
CA ASP A 12 -2.28 11.84 7.69
C ASP A 12 -1.39 12.00 6.43
N SER A 13 -1.08 13.24 6.07
CA SER A 13 -0.31 13.57 4.86
C SER A 13 1.12 13.01 4.89
N ASP A 14 1.75 12.98 6.07
CA ASP A 14 3.13 12.55 6.22
C ASP A 14 3.25 11.04 5.99
N LEU A 15 2.32 10.27 6.56
CA LEU A 15 2.22 8.83 6.34
C LEU A 15 1.83 8.51 4.91
N GLN A 16 0.93 9.29 4.31
CA GLN A 16 0.55 9.16 2.90
C GLN A 16 1.74 9.30 1.96
N ASP A 17 2.56 10.34 2.14
CA ASP A 17 3.72 10.60 1.29
C ASP A 17 4.79 9.52 1.45
N LYS A 18 4.99 9.01 2.67
CA LYS A 18 5.86 7.85 2.93
C LYS A 18 5.35 6.59 2.23
N CYS A 19 4.06 6.28 2.37
CA CYS A 19 3.45 5.12 1.71
C CYS A 19 3.63 5.21 0.19
N LYS A 20 3.41 6.39 -0.40
CA LYS A 20 3.60 6.61 -1.83
C LYS A 20 5.06 6.38 -2.24
N ALA A 21 6.03 6.90 -1.49
CA ALA A 21 7.45 6.68 -1.77
C ALA A 21 7.84 5.19 -1.71
N ILE A 22 7.38 4.49 -0.66
CA ILE A 22 7.59 3.04 -0.49
C ILE A 22 6.98 2.25 -1.65
N ILE A 23 5.77 2.60 -2.08
CA ILE A 23 5.08 1.94 -3.18
C ILE A 23 5.85 2.12 -4.49
N ILE A 24 6.24 3.35 -4.83
CA ILE A 24 7.00 3.64 -6.07
C ILE A 24 8.31 2.85 -6.07
N ASP A 25 9.07 2.88 -4.97
CA ASP A 25 10.33 2.15 -4.85
C ASP A 25 10.16 0.62 -4.95
N ALA A 26 9.04 0.07 -4.46
CA ALA A 26 8.73 -1.36 -4.62
C ALA A 26 8.44 -1.72 -6.09
N PHE A 27 7.71 -0.87 -6.81
CA PHE A 27 7.42 -1.05 -8.24
C PHE A 27 8.65 -0.88 -9.13
N ASP A 28 9.66 -0.12 -8.69
CA ASP A 28 10.93 0.02 -9.41
C ASP A 28 11.84 -1.23 -9.22
N LYS A 29 11.63 -1.99 -8.14
CA LYS A 29 12.46 -3.17 -7.76
C LYS A 29 11.88 -4.51 -8.19
N HIS A 30 10.55 -4.60 -8.27
CA HIS A 30 9.83 -5.86 -8.43
C HIS A 30 8.81 -5.77 -9.57
N LEU A 31 8.62 -6.88 -10.29
CA LEU A 31 7.65 -6.97 -11.38
C LEU A 31 6.42 -7.82 -10.98
N ASP A 32 6.58 -8.78 -10.08
CA ASP A 32 5.49 -9.64 -9.62
C ASP A 32 4.75 -9.03 -8.41
N GLU A 33 3.43 -9.15 -8.40
CA GLU A 33 2.57 -8.50 -7.41
C GLU A 33 2.87 -8.98 -5.99
N LYS A 34 3.26 -10.25 -5.83
CA LYS A 34 3.59 -10.85 -4.54
C LYS A 34 4.79 -10.16 -3.89
N ASN A 35 5.90 -10.03 -4.62
CA ASN A 35 7.10 -9.39 -4.09
C ASN A 35 6.89 -7.89 -3.84
N ILE A 36 6.11 -7.21 -4.70
CA ILE A 36 5.72 -5.81 -4.48
C ILE A 36 4.95 -5.67 -3.16
N ALA A 37 3.91 -6.49 -2.94
CA ALA A 37 3.10 -6.45 -1.73
C ALA A 37 3.93 -6.75 -0.46
N ASP A 38 4.81 -7.76 -0.53
CA ASP A 38 5.67 -8.13 0.58
C ASP A 38 6.71 -7.05 0.92
N ASP A 39 7.27 -6.38 -0.08
CA ASP A 39 8.26 -5.32 0.10
C ASP A 39 7.62 -4.07 0.73
N ILE A 40 6.45 -3.63 0.22
CA ILE A 40 5.67 -2.53 0.79
C ILE A 40 5.36 -2.82 2.27
N ARG A 41 4.81 -4.01 2.55
CA ARG A 41 4.45 -4.44 3.91
C ARG A 41 5.65 -4.41 4.84
N LYS A 42 6.79 -4.98 4.42
CA LYS A 42 8.00 -5.05 5.26
C LYS A 42 8.58 -3.66 5.56
N LYS A 43 8.63 -2.77 4.56
CA LYS A 43 9.15 -1.41 4.76
C LYS A 43 8.29 -0.59 5.70
N ILE A 44 6.97 -0.61 5.51
CA ILE A 44 6.10 0.13 6.41
C ILE A 44 6.10 -0.44 7.84
N GLN A 45 6.19 -1.78 8.00
CA GLN A 45 6.33 -2.42 9.33
C GLN A 45 7.68 -2.13 10.00
N LYS A 46 8.71 -1.74 9.23
CA LYS A 46 10.00 -1.34 9.77
C LYS A 46 9.98 0.10 10.28
N GLU A 47 9.26 0.98 9.59
CA GLU A 47 9.14 2.40 9.94
C GLU A 47 8.00 2.67 10.94
N HIS A 48 6.98 1.82 10.95
CA HIS A 48 5.79 1.91 11.77
C HIS A 48 5.50 0.56 12.43
N GLU A 49 4.91 0.57 13.62
CA GLU A 49 4.62 -0.66 14.36
C GLU A 49 3.77 -1.67 13.54
N PRO A 50 4.07 -2.98 13.62
CA PRO A 50 3.20 -4.04 13.11
C PRO A 50 1.75 -3.93 13.60
N SER A 51 0.73 -4.51 12.96
CA SER A 51 0.78 -5.46 11.83
C SER A 51 0.10 -4.88 10.58
N TRP A 52 0.90 -4.29 9.68
CA TRP A 52 0.44 -3.87 8.36
C TRP A 52 0.23 -5.07 7.43
N ASN A 53 -0.75 -4.96 6.54
CA ASN A 53 -1.10 -5.92 5.51
C ASN A 53 -1.16 -5.22 4.17
N CYS A 54 -0.80 -5.91 3.09
CA CYS A 54 -0.81 -5.35 1.75
C CYS A 54 -1.34 -6.37 0.74
N ILE A 55 -2.20 -5.91 -0.18
CA ILE A 55 -2.65 -6.64 -1.36
C ILE A 55 -2.30 -5.81 -2.58
N VAL A 56 -1.73 -6.45 -3.60
CA VAL A 56 -1.48 -5.87 -4.93
C VAL A 56 -2.13 -6.77 -5.96
N GLY A 57 -2.89 -6.19 -6.89
CA GLY A 57 -3.54 -6.96 -7.94
C GLY A 57 -4.35 -6.10 -8.90
N LYS A 58 -4.61 -6.63 -10.11
CA LYS A 58 -5.35 -5.91 -11.15
C LYS A 58 -6.86 -5.84 -10.86
N HIS A 59 -7.43 -6.94 -10.34
CA HIS A 59 -8.86 -7.06 -10.05
C HIS A 59 -9.07 -7.78 -8.72
N PHE A 60 -9.50 -7.04 -7.69
CA PHE A 60 -9.90 -7.63 -6.42
C PHE A 60 -10.97 -6.76 -5.73
N GLY A 61 -11.77 -7.40 -4.88
CA GLY A 61 -12.61 -6.74 -3.89
C GLY A 61 -12.15 -7.15 -2.50
N ALA A 62 -12.20 -6.23 -1.55
CA ALA A 62 -11.77 -6.50 -0.17
C ALA A 62 -12.72 -5.83 0.82
N HIS A 63 -13.05 -6.54 1.89
CA HIS A 63 -13.77 -6.03 3.05
C HIS A 63 -12.92 -6.35 4.29
N VAL A 64 -12.30 -5.34 4.86
CA VAL A 64 -11.31 -5.49 5.96
C VAL A 64 -11.65 -4.58 7.13
N VAL A 65 -11.41 -5.09 8.34
CA VAL A 65 -11.37 -4.27 9.55
C VAL A 65 -9.97 -3.70 9.68
N HIS A 66 -9.87 -2.40 9.94
CA HIS A 66 -8.60 -1.68 10.02
C HIS A 66 -8.61 -0.72 11.22
N GLN A 67 -7.42 -0.39 11.70
CA GLN A 67 -7.23 0.69 12.67
C GLN A 67 -7.45 2.05 12.00
N THR A 68 -8.03 3.01 12.73
CA THR A 68 -8.21 4.39 12.27
C THR A 68 -6.87 5.02 11.89
N ASN A 69 -6.88 5.87 10.87
CA ASN A 69 -5.70 6.56 10.31
C ASN A 69 -4.62 5.62 9.73
N CYS A 70 -4.98 4.36 9.43
CA CYS A 70 -4.04 3.37 8.90
C CYS A 70 -4.60 2.62 7.67
N TYR A 71 -5.21 3.32 6.71
CA TYR A 71 -5.78 2.70 5.51
C TYR A 71 -5.52 3.50 4.23
N LEU A 72 -5.06 2.81 3.19
CA LEU A 72 -4.81 3.37 1.87
C LEU A 72 -5.24 2.38 0.79
N PHE A 73 -6.07 2.87 -0.14
CA PHE A 73 -6.37 2.20 -1.40
C PHE A 73 -5.96 3.13 -2.55
N CYS A 74 -5.01 2.68 -3.37
CA CYS A 74 -4.48 3.45 -4.49
C CYS A 74 -4.21 2.56 -5.71
N SER A 75 -3.87 3.18 -6.84
CA SER A 75 -3.42 2.48 -8.04
C SER A 75 -2.05 2.98 -8.49
N TYR A 76 -1.28 2.06 -9.08
CA TYR A 76 -0.05 2.35 -9.79
C TYR A 76 -0.09 1.65 -11.14
N GLY A 77 -0.26 2.42 -12.22
CA GLY A 77 -0.55 1.87 -13.53
C GLY A 77 -1.89 1.14 -13.55
N GLU A 78 -1.90 -0.13 -13.94
CA GLU A 78 -3.11 -0.97 -13.98
C GLU A 78 -3.35 -1.75 -12.67
N LEU A 79 -2.40 -1.74 -11.75
CA LEU A 79 -2.49 -2.49 -10.50
C LEU A 79 -3.11 -1.63 -9.40
N SER A 80 -4.02 -2.23 -8.65
CA SER A 80 -4.56 -1.68 -7.43
C SER A 80 -3.75 -2.18 -6.23
N ILE A 81 -3.60 -1.32 -5.23
CA ILE A 81 -2.86 -1.57 -3.99
C ILE A 81 -3.79 -1.23 -2.83
N LEU A 82 -3.99 -2.19 -1.94
CA LEU A 82 -4.67 -2.00 -0.67
C LEU A 82 -3.66 -2.22 0.46
N LEU A 83 -3.49 -1.23 1.31
CA LEU A 83 -2.58 -1.22 2.44
C LEU A 83 -3.35 -0.82 3.69
N TRP A 84 -3.33 -1.66 4.72
CA TRP A 84 -4.04 -1.37 5.97
C TRP A 84 -3.33 -1.96 7.18
N LYS A 85 -3.52 -1.35 8.35
CA LYS A 85 -3.11 -1.90 9.64
C LYS A 85 -4.30 -2.54 10.34
N SER A 86 -4.10 -3.74 10.90
CA SER A 86 -5.09 -4.43 11.71
C SER A 86 -4.41 -5.24 12.82
N GLY A 87 -5.05 -5.35 13.97
CA GLY A 87 -4.49 -6.01 15.16
C GLY A 87 -4.74 -5.19 16.41
#